data_AF-A0ABD5AZW4-F1
#
_entry.id   AF-A0ABD5AZW4-F1
#
_cell.length_a   1.000
_cell.length_b   1.000
_cell.length_c   1.000
_cell.angle_alpha   90.00
_cell.angle_beta   90.00
_cell.angle_gamma   90.00
#
_symmetry.space_group_name_H-M   'P 1'
#
loop_
_entity.id
_entity.type
_entity.pdbx_description
1 polymer ?
#
loop_
_entity_poly.entity_id
_entity_poly.type
_entity_poly.pdbx_seq_one_letter_code
_entity_poly.pdbx_strand_id
1 'polypeptide(L)'
;QEKLVKHYEKLIESLAYKYSKGQSHHEDLVQVGMVGLIGAINRFDLSFDRKFEAFLVPTVIGEIKRYLRDKTWSVHVPRRIKEIGPRIKKVSDELTNELERSPSISEIADRLEVSEEDVLEAMEMGQSYNALSVDHSI
;
A
#
# COMPACT_ATOMS: atom_id res chain seq x y z
N GLN A 1 -4.11 11.70 -26.49
CA GLN A 1 -3.54 11.27 -25.20
C GLN A 1 -3.10 12.46 -24.33
N GLU A 2 -2.31 13.40 -24.88
CA GLU A 2 -1.81 14.58 -24.13
C GLU A 2 -2.91 15.42 -23.43
N LYS A 3 -4.08 15.62 -24.08
CA LYS A 3 -5.22 16.33 -23.48
C LYS A 3 -5.79 15.63 -22.24
N LEU A 4 -5.84 14.29 -22.24
CA LEU A 4 -6.33 13.51 -21.10
C LEU A 4 -5.31 13.56 -19.95
N VAL A 5 -4.02 13.46 -20.28
CA VAL A 5 -2.95 13.56 -19.27
C VAL A 5 -3.01 14.92 -18.56
N LYS A 6 -3.06 16.02 -19.32
CA LYS A 6 -3.23 17.38 -18.77
C LYS A 6 -4.51 17.56 -17.96
N HIS A 7 -5.60 16.90 -18.36
CA HIS A 7 -6.87 16.98 -17.64
C HIS A 7 -6.78 16.37 -16.23
N TYR A 8 -6.07 15.25 -16.09
CA TYR A 8 -5.96 14.54 -14.81
C TYR A 8 -4.72 14.91 -13.99
N GLU A 9 -3.79 15.71 -14.51
CA GLU A 9 -2.54 16.12 -13.85
C GLU A 9 -2.76 16.60 -12.41
N LYS A 10 -3.67 17.56 -12.19
CA LYS A 10 -4.00 18.07 -10.85
C LYS A 10 -4.58 17.02 -9.91
N LEU A 11 -5.33 16.05 -10.45
CA LEU A 11 -5.83 14.93 -9.65
C LEU A 11 -4.64 14.08 -9.18
N ILE A 12 -3.70 13.76 -10.07
CA ILE A 12 -2.49 13.01 -9.73
C ILE A 12 -1.67 13.75 -8.66
N GLU A 13 -1.45 15.06 -8.84
CA GLU A 13 -0.76 15.89 -7.85
C GLU A 13 -1.44 15.84 -6.48
N SER A 14 -2.78 15.96 -6.45
CA SER A 14 -3.54 15.92 -5.20
C SER A 14 -3.44 14.55 -4.49
N LEU A 15 -3.45 13.46 -5.27
CA LEU A 15 -3.25 12.11 -4.74
C LEU A 15 -1.83 11.97 -4.20
N ALA A 16 -0.80 12.33 -4.99
CA ALA A 16 0.59 12.29 -4.57
C ALA A 16 0.85 13.13 -3.31
N TYR A 17 0.23 14.31 -3.18
CA TYR A 17 0.34 15.16 -1.99
C TYR A 17 -0.24 14.49 -0.74
N LYS A 18 -1.41 13.83 -0.87
CA LYS A 18 -2.03 13.07 0.22
C LYS A 18 -1.11 11.97 0.76
N TYR A 19 -0.36 11.31 -0.12
CA TYR A 19 0.54 10.20 0.24
C TYR A 19 1.96 10.65 0.60
N SER A 20 2.42 11.82 0.16
CA SER A 20 3.76 12.32 0.51
C SER A 20 3.85 12.78 1.97
N LYS A 21 2.73 13.16 2.61
CA LYS A 21 2.67 13.65 4.00
C LYS A 21 3.75 14.70 4.34
N GLY A 22 4.13 15.55 3.37
CA GLY A 22 5.16 16.58 3.55
C GLY A 22 6.61 16.11 3.48
N GLN A 23 6.89 14.89 3.00
CA GLN A 23 8.24 14.36 2.81
C GLN A 23 8.82 14.70 1.43
N SER A 24 10.13 14.50 1.28
CA SER A 24 10.94 14.80 0.08
C SER A 24 10.57 14.01 -1.18
N HIS A 25 9.67 13.03 -1.09
CA HIS A 25 9.34 12.13 -2.21
C HIS A 25 8.14 12.60 -3.04
N HIS A 26 7.59 13.79 -2.80
CA HIS A 26 6.38 14.25 -3.50
C HIS A 26 6.53 14.22 -5.03
N GLU A 27 7.63 14.74 -5.57
CA GLU A 27 7.89 14.74 -7.02
C GLU A 27 7.96 13.32 -7.58
N ASP A 28 8.61 12.39 -6.87
CA ASP A 28 8.64 10.98 -7.25
C ASP A 28 7.24 10.37 -7.28
N LEU A 29 6.40 10.66 -6.27
CA LEU A 29 5.02 10.18 -6.22
C LEU A 29 4.17 10.74 -7.35
N VAL A 30 4.38 12.00 -7.73
CA VAL A 30 3.73 12.60 -8.90
C VAL A 30 4.15 11.81 -10.15
N GLN A 31 5.44 11.56 -10.36
CA GLN A 31 5.91 10.80 -11.52
C GLN A 31 5.33 9.39 -11.58
N VAL A 32 5.33 8.67 -10.45
CA VAL A 32 4.71 7.35 -10.33
C VAL A 32 3.22 7.40 -10.67
N GLY A 33 2.50 8.39 -10.13
CA GLY A 33 1.10 8.58 -10.44
C GLY A 33 0.84 8.90 -11.91
N MET A 34 1.73 9.66 -12.55
CA MET A 34 1.64 9.98 -13.99
C MET A 34 1.88 8.74 -14.86
N VAL A 35 2.82 7.87 -14.50
CA VAL A 35 3.00 6.56 -15.15
C VAL A 35 1.74 5.69 -14.98
N GLY A 36 1.17 5.68 -13.77
CA GLY A 36 -0.09 5.00 -13.47
C GLY A 36 -1.26 5.51 -14.33
N LEU A 37 -1.37 6.82 -14.53
CA LEU A 37 -2.36 7.46 -15.40
C LEU A 37 -2.19 7.02 -16.85
N ILE A 38 -0.97 7.06 -17.40
CA ILE A 38 -0.70 6.61 -18.77
C ILE A 38 -1.10 5.14 -18.93
N GLY A 39 -0.73 4.29 -17.98
CA GLY A 39 -1.13 2.89 -17.96
C GLY A 39 -2.65 2.69 -17.87
N ALA A 40 -3.33 3.49 -17.06
CA ALA A 40 -4.79 3.44 -16.93
C ALA A 40 -5.50 3.86 -18.22
N ILE A 41 -5.05 4.93 -18.88
CA ILE A 41 -5.57 5.37 -20.18
C ILE A 41 -5.46 4.23 -21.21
N ASN A 42 -4.33 3.53 -21.24
CA ASN A 42 -4.09 2.46 -22.21
C ASN A 42 -4.91 1.18 -21.94
N ARG A 43 -5.31 0.94 -20.68
CA ARG A 43 -6.03 -0.29 -20.26
C ARG A 43 -7.53 -0.11 -20.08
N PHE A 44 -8.02 1.13 -20.07
CA PHE A 44 -9.43 1.38 -19.85
C PHE A 44 -10.25 1.00 -21.08
N ASP A 45 -11.19 0.10 -20.89
CA ASP A 45 -12.12 -0.32 -21.91
C ASP A 45 -13.44 0.43 -21.78
N LEU A 46 -13.82 1.14 -22.86
CA LEU A 46 -15.04 1.94 -22.97
C LEU A 46 -16.31 1.08 -23.07
N SER A 47 -16.17 -0.23 -23.28
CA SER A 47 -17.30 -1.18 -23.27
C SER A 47 -17.94 -1.31 -21.88
N PHE A 48 -17.19 -1.00 -20.82
CA PHE A 48 -17.70 -0.96 -19.46
C PHE A 48 -18.40 0.38 -19.19
N ASP A 49 -19.67 0.33 -18.78
CA ASP A 49 -20.46 1.51 -18.38
C ASP A 49 -20.04 2.04 -17.01
N ARG A 50 -18.82 2.58 -16.94
CA ARG A 50 -18.27 3.21 -15.74
C ARG A 50 -17.45 4.44 -16.08
N LYS A 51 -17.38 5.38 -15.15
CA LYS A 51 -16.54 6.57 -15.28
C LYS A 51 -15.06 6.19 -15.24
N PHE A 52 -14.22 6.85 -16.04
CA PHE A 52 -12.79 6.58 -16.10
C PHE A 52 -12.12 6.79 -14.73
N GLU A 53 -12.56 7.78 -13.95
CA GLU A 53 -12.06 8.09 -12.62
C GLU A 53 -12.22 6.90 -11.65
N ALA A 54 -13.29 6.13 -11.78
CA ALA A 54 -13.54 4.95 -10.96
C ALA A 54 -12.51 3.82 -11.22
N PHE A 55 -11.85 3.83 -12.38
CA PHE A 55 -10.73 2.95 -12.69
C PHE A 55 -9.37 3.60 -12.39
N LEU A 56 -9.22 4.88 -12.72
CA LEU A 56 -7.98 5.63 -12.60
C LEU A 56 -7.53 5.75 -11.14
N VAL A 57 -8.41 6.23 -10.26
CA VAL A 57 -8.09 6.55 -8.86
C VAL A 57 -7.53 5.33 -8.11
N PRO A 58 -8.19 4.16 -8.07
CA PRO A 58 -7.63 2.99 -7.39
C PRO A 58 -6.33 2.49 -8.04
N THR A 59 -6.19 2.60 -9.37
CA THR A 59 -4.96 2.22 -10.08
C THR A 59 -3.77 3.08 -9.64
N VAL A 60 -3.93 4.41 -9.67
CA VAL A 60 -2.88 5.37 -9.31
C VAL A 60 -2.51 5.25 -7.84
N ILE A 61 -3.50 5.11 -6.95
CA ILE A 61 -3.25 4.88 -5.52
C ILE A 61 -2.44 3.60 -5.31
N GLY A 62 -2.77 2.52 -6.02
CA GLY A 62 -2.02 1.26 -5.97
C GLY A 62 -0.56 1.43 -6.39
N GLU A 63 -0.29 2.15 -7.47
CA GLU A 63 1.07 2.45 -7.94
C GLU A 63 1.86 3.28 -6.93
N ILE A 64 1.26 4.32 -6.36
CA ILE A 64 1.85 5.18 -5.33
C ILE A 64 2.19 4.37 -4.07
N LYS A 65 1.23 3.57 -3.57
CA LYS A 65 1.44 2.70 -2.41
C LYS A 65 2.57 1.70 -2.67
N ARG A 66 2.59 1.08 -3.85
CA ARG A 66 3.67 0.16 -4.26
C ARG A 66 5.02 0.85 -4.27
N TYR A 67 5.13 2.04 -4.85
CA TYR A 67 6.40 2.79 -4.86
C TYR A 67 6.90 3.09 -3.45
N LEU A 68 6.03 3.58 -2.57
CA LEU A 68 6.38 3.88 -1.18
C LEU A 68 6.83 2.62 -0.42
N ARG A 69 6.14 1.50 -0.64
CA ARG A 69 6.49 0.19 -0.10
C ARG A 69 7.90 -0.23 -0.52
N ASP A 70 8.20 -0.12 -1.81
CA ASP A 70 9.44 -0.63 -2.38
C ASP A 70 10.64 0.32 -2.12
N LYS A 71 10.43 1.64 -1.98
CA LYS A 71 11.50 2.66 -1.89
C LYS A 71 11.71 3.29 -0.52
N THR A 72 10.66 3.45 0.28
CA THR A 72 10.74 4.20 1.56
C THR A 72 10.77 3.26 2.75
N TRP A 73 10.17 2.08 2.63
CA TRP A 73 9.94 1.22 3.78
C TRP A 73 11.18 0.46 4.26
N SER A 74 12.08 0.11 3.35
CA SER A 74 13.39 -0.48 3.65
C SER A 74 14.30 0.43 4.50
N VAL A 75 14.07 1.75 4.50
CA VAL A 75 14.87 2.74 5.25
C VAL A 75 14.10 3.34 6.43
N HIS A 76 12.75 3.37 6.38
CA HIS A 76 11.93 4.04 7.38
C HIS A 76 10.61 3.31 7.67
N VAL A 77 10.67 2.06 8.15
CA VAL A 77 9.47 1.36 8.67
C VAL A 77 8.81 2.22 9.77
N PRO A 78 7.54 2.66 9.59
CA PRO A 78 6.80 3.43 10.56
C PRO A 78 6.74 2.70 11.88
N ARG A 79 6.90 3.46 12.97
CA ARG A 79 6.90 2.94 14.33
C ARG A 79 5.67 2.09 14.66
N ARG A 80 4.48 2.55 14.22
CA ARG A 80 3.21 1.82 14.38
C ARG A 80 3.29 0.38 13.84
N ILE A 81 3.90 0.19 12.67
CA ILE A 81 4.05 -1.14 12.04
C ILE A 81 5.09 -1.99 12.77
N LYS A 82 6.18 -1.40 13.22
CA LYS A 82 7.17 -2.09 14.08
C LYS A 82 6.57 -2.59 15.39
N GLU A 83 5.61 -1.86 15.97
CA GLU A 83 4.94 -2.21 17.22
C GLU A 83 3.86 -3.29 17.04
N ILE A 84 3.15 -3.27 15.90
CA ILE A 84 2.07 -4.24 15.62
C ILE A 84 2.63 -5.58 15.14
N GLY A 85 3.66 -5.60 14.28
CA GLY A 85 4.19 -6.82 13.66
C GLY A 85 4.48 -7.97 14.64
N PRO A 86 5.26 -7.75 15.72
CA PRO A 86 5.53 -8.78 16.74
C PRO A 86 4.27 -9.27 17.46
N ARG A 87 3.27 -8.40 17.64
CA ARG A 87 2.01 -8.74 18.32
C ARG A 87 1.10 -9.60 17.46
N ILE A 88 1.14 -9.46 16.13
CA ILE A 88 0.34 -10.27 15.20
C ILE A 88 0.62 -11.76 15.38
N LYS A 89 1.90 -12.16 15.44
CA LYS A 89 2.26 -13.58 15.62
C LYS A 89 1.68 -14.13 16.92
N LYS A 90 1.86 -13.40 18.02
CA LYS A 90 1.35 -13.79 19.34
C LYS A 90 -0.18 -13.92 19.34
N VAL A 91 -0.88 -12.94 18.80
CA VAL A 91 -2.35 -12.95 18.71
C VAL A 91 -2.84 -14.07 17.79
N SER A 92 -2.15 -14.31 16.68
CA SER A 92 -2.47 -15.40 15.76
C SER A 92 -2.35 -16.76 16.45
N ASP A 93 -1.31 -16.97 17.25
CA ASP A 93 -1.11 -18.22 18.00
C ASP A 93 -2.18 -18.39 19.11
N GLU A 94 -2.49 -17.32 19.85
CA GLU A 94 -3.53 -17.31 20.88
C GLU A 94 -4.91 -17.64 20.28
N LEU A 95 -5.32 -16.96 19.21
CA LEU A 95 -6.58 -17.22 18.54
C LEU A 95 -6.62 -18.61 17.90
N THR A 96 -5.49 -19.13 17.40
CA THR A 96 -5.46 -20.49 16.86
C THR A 96 -5.76 -21.52 17.94
N ASN A 97 -5.23 -21.33 19.15
CA ASN A 97 -5.52 -22.20 20.29
C ASN A 97 -6.97 -22.06 20.77
N GLU A 98 -7.53 -20.84 20.77
CA GLU A 98 -8.91 -20.59 21.20
C GLU A 98 -9.96 -21.10 20.20
N LEU A 99 -9.69 -20.96 18.89
CA LEU A 99 -10.64 -21.28 17.82
C LEU A 99 -10.46 -22.68 17.23
N GLU A 100 -9.37 -23.36 17.58
CA GLU A 100 -8.93 -24.64 17.00
C GLU A 100 -8.81 -24.60 15.45
N ARG A 101 -8.57 -23.40 14.90
CA ARG A 101 -8.33 -23.14 13.48
C ARG A 101 -7.52 -21.86 13.31
N SER A 102 -6.97 -21.63 12.12
CA SER A 102 -6.33 -20.36 11.81
C SER A 102 -7.32 -19.18 11.92
N PRO A 103 -6.94 -18.07 12.57
CA PRO A 103 -7.75 -16.87 12.62
C PRO A 103 -7.74 -16.13 11.28
N SER A 104 -8.81 -15.38 11.04
CA SER A 104 -8.94 -14.44 9.93
C SER A 104 -8.27 -13.10 10.25
N ILE A 105 -8.03 -12.29 9.21
CA ILE A 105 -7.44 -10.95 9.35
C ILE A 105 -8.33 -10.04 10.22
N SER A 106 -9.64 -10.08 10.04
CA SER A 106 -10.59 -9.36 10.89
C SER A 106 -10.46 -9.75 12.36
N GLU A 107 -10.40 -11.05 12.68
CA GLU A 107 -10.29 -11.53 14.07
C GLU A 107 -8.98 -11.07 14.73
N ILE A 108 -7.87 -11.05 13.97
CA ILE A 108 -6.59 -10.52 14.44
C ILE A 108 -6.67 -8.99 14.64
N ALA A 109 -7.28 -8.27 13.70
CA ALA A 109 -7.44 -6.83 13.75
C ALA A 109 -8.28 -6.40 14.96
N ASP A 110 -9.40 -7.09 15.18
CA ASP A 110 -10.29 -6.88 16.32
C ASP A 110 -9.57 -7.12 17.65
N ARG A 111 -8.80 -8.22 17.78
CA ARG A 111 -8.03 -8.51 19.00
C ARG A 111 -6.90 -7.51 19.24
N LEU A 112 -6.32 -6.94 18.18
CA LEU A 112 -5.24 -5.96 18.27
C LEU A 112 -5.73 -4.51 18.38
N GLU A 113 -7.03 -4.27 18.20
CA GLU A 113 -7.67 -2.95 18.14
C GLU A 113 -7.05 -2.04 17.06
N VAL A 114 -6.82 -2.61 15.88
CA VAL A 114 -6.26 -1.92 14.71
C VAL A 114 -7.09 -2.22 13.46
N SER A 115 -6.82 -1.53 12.35
CA SER A 115 -7.52 -1.83 11.09
C SER A 115 -6.96 -3.10 10.42
N GLU A 116 -7.80 -3.78 9.64
CA GLU A 116 -7.35 -4.91 8.81
C GLU A 116 -6.22 -4.50 7.83
N GLU A 117 -6.26 -3.26 7.32
CA GLU A 117 -5.20 -2.71 6.47
C GLU A 117 -3.87 -2.67 7.23
N ASP A 118 -3.87 -2.29 8.50
CA ASP A 118 -2.67 -2.25 9.34
C ASP A 118 -2.09 -3.65 9.62
N VAL A 119 -2.96 -4.65 9.80
CA VAL A 119 -2.54 -6.05 9.99
C VAL A 119 -1.91 -6.58 8.72
N LEU A 120 -2.56 -6.40 7.58
CA LEU A 120 -2.04 -6.81 6.27
C LEU A 120 -0.70 -6.12 5.96
N GLU A 121 -0.63 -4.81 6.22
CA GLU A 121 0.56 -3.98 6.04
C GLU A 121 1.73 -4.53 6.89
N ALA A 122 1.50 -4.85 8.17
CA ALA A 122 2.52 -5.40 9.05
C ALA A 122 2.94 -6.84 8.68
N MET A 123 2.01 -7.68 8.20
CA MET A 123 2.31 -9.04 7.75
C MET A 123 3.17 -9.05 6.47
N GLU A 124 2.89 -8.17 5.52
CA GLU A 124 3.68 -8.01 4.29
C GLU A 124 5.13 -7.63 4.63
N MET A 125 5.33 -6.79 5.66
CA MET A 125 6.66 -6.42 6.16
C MET A 125 7.44 -7.53 6.82
N GLY A 126 6.80 -8.42 7.57
CA GLY A 126 7.49 -9.58 8.13
C GLY A 126 8.15 -10.43 7.05
N GLN A 127 7.52 -10.57 5.88
CA GLN A 127 8.06 -11.33 4.75
C GLN A 127 9.21 -10.59 4.05
N SER A 128 9.07 -9.29 3.77
CA SER A 128 10.12 -8.50 3.13
C SER A 128 11.34 -8.28 4.05
N TYR A 129 11.14 -8.11 5.36
CA TYR A 129 12.23 -7.94 6.32
C TYR A 129 13.04 -9.22 6.50
N ASN A 130 12.38 -10.39 6.54
CA ASN A 130 13.09 -11.68 6.54
C ASN A 130 13.92 -11.88 5.26
N ALA A 131 13.40 -11.49 4.09
CA ALA A 131 14.16 -11.57 2.85
C ALA A 131 15.40 -10.64 2.85
N LEU A 132 15.30 -9.43 3.40
CA LEU A 132 16.41 -8.47 3.46
C LEU A 132 17.41 -8.76 4.61
N SER A 133 16.96 -9.36 5.71
CA SER A 133 17.81 -9.71 6.85
C SER A 133 18.71 -10.93 6.57
N VAL A 134 18.30 -11.81 5.66
CA VAL A 134 19.12 -12.98 5.26
C VAL A 134 20.29 -12.55 4.36
N ASP A 135 20.16 -11.42 3.65
CA ASP A 135 21.22 -10.84 2.80
C ASP A 135 22.23 -9.96 3.56
N HIS A 136 21.98 -9.64 4.84
CA HIS A 136 22.90 -8.84 5.66
C HIS A 136 23.78 -9.72 6.58
N SER A 137 24.47 -10.69 5.98
CA SER A 137 25.64 -11.34 6.58
C SER A 137 26.87 -11.02 5.72
N ILE A 138 27.52 -9.89 6.01
CA ILE A 138 28.92 -9.63 5.62
C ILE A 138 29.69 -9.30 6.90
#